data_AF-A0A671V8D0-F1
#
_entry.id   AF-A0A671V8D0-F1
#
_cell.length_a   1.000
_cell.length_b   1.000
_cell.length_c   1.000
_cell.angle_alpha   90.00
_cell.angle_beta   90.00
_cell.angle_gamma   90.00
#
_symmetry.space_group_name_H-M   'P 1'
#
loop_
_entity.id
_entity.type
_entity.pdbx_description
1 polymer ?
#
loop_
_entity_poly.entity_id
_entity_poly.type
_entity_poly.pdbx_seq_one_letter_code
_entity_poly.pdbx_strand_id
1 'polypeptide(L)'
;MAQQCVPVAVFKLVLVGDGGTGKTTFVKRHITGEFEKKYVATLGVEVHPLIFHTNRGAIRYNVWDTAGQEKFGGLRDGYYIQDVTVLSRVLNLPVTSTAQCAIIMFDVTSRVTYKNVPNWHRDLVRVCENIPIVLCGNKVDIKDRKVKAKSIVFHRKKNLQYYDISAKSNYNFEKPFLWLARKLIGDPNLEFVAMPALAPPEVQMDPTLAAKYEEELHVASQTALPDEEDDL
;
A
#
# COMPACT_ATOMS: atom_id res chain seq x y z
N MET A 1 -0.23 4.16 34.36
CA MET A 1 0.65 3.40 33.44
C MET A 1 -0.23 2.89 32.30
N ALA A 2 -0.05 3.42 31.09
CA ALA A 2 -0.81 2.94 29.94
C ALA A 2 -0.39 1.48 29.68
N GLN A 3 -1.34 0.54 29.75
CA GLN A 3 -1.12 -0.82 29.29
C GLN A 3 -0.57 -0.74 27.86
N GLN A 4 0.69 -1.12 27.66
CA GLN A 4 1.21 -1.35 26.33
C GLN A 4 0.39 -2.50 25.74
N CYS A 5 -0.53 -2.16 24.84
CA CYS A 5 -1.31 -3.13 24.10
C CYS A 5 -0.34 -3.94 23.24
N VAL A 6 0.07 -5.11 23.72
CA VAL A 6 0.96 -6.01 22.99
C VAL A 6 0.19 -6.44 21.73
N PRO A 7 0.71 -6.19 20.52
CA PRO A 7 -0.01 -6.55 19.31
C PRO A 7 -0.16 -8.07 19.24
N VAL A 8 -1.37 -8.51 18.93
CA VAL A 8 -1.75 -9.92 18.83
C VAL A 8 -1.13 -10.55 17.58
N ALA A 9 -0.86 -9.74 16.54
CA ALA A 9 -0.18 -10.17 15.33
C ALA A 9 0.77 -9.08 14.81
N VAL A 10 1.92 -9.50 14.26
CA VAL A 10 2.90 -8.63 13.62
C VAL A 10 3.16 -9.13 12.20
N PHE A 11 3.02 -8.26 11.21
CA PHE A 11 3.18 -8.60 9.80
C PHE A 11 4.27 -7.75 9.13
N LYS A 12 5.12 -8.38 8.31
CA LYS A 12 6.00 -7.66 7.37
C LYS A 12 5.19 -7.22 6.15
N LEU A 13 5.05 -5.91 5.95
CA LEU A 13 4.43 -5.31 4.77
C LEU A 13 5.48 -4.61 3.93
N VAL A 14 5.60 -4.95 2.65
CA VAL A 14 6.49 -4.23 1.74
C VAL A 14 5.70 -3.23 0.90
N LEU A 15 6.14 -1.98 0.89
CA LEU A 15 5.56 -0.91 0.10
C LEU A 15 6.46 -0.58 -1.09
N VAL A 16 6.00 -0.87 -2.30
CA VAL A 16 6.77 -0.74 -3.55
C VAL A 16 6.06 0.15 -4.57
N GLY A 17 6.80 0.57 -5.60
CA GLY A 17 6.30 1.43 -6.67
C GLY A 17 7.30 2.52 -7.03
N ASP A 18 7.05 3.21 -8.14
CA ASP A 18 7.96 4.23 -8.68
C ASP A 18 8.26 5.36 -7.69
N GLY A 19 9.37 6.06 -7.92
CA GLY A 19 9.73 7.28 -7.21
C GLY A 19 8.64 8.36 -7.38
N GLY A 20 8.38 9.13 -6.33
CA GLY A 20 7.39 10.22 -6.38
C GLY A 20 5.92 9.80 -6.36
N THR A 21 5.60 8.50 -6.28
CA THR A 21 4.21 7.99 -6.17
C THR A 21 3.54 8.34 -4.83
N GLY A 22 4.33 8.65 -3.80
CA GLY A 22 3.84 9.07 -2.48
C GLY A 22 3.90 8.02 -1.37
N LYS A 23 4.69 6.94 -1.54
CA LYS A 23 4.89 5.86 -0.57
C LYS A 23 5.29 6.37 0.83
N THR A 24 6.37 7.13 0.93
CA THR A 24 6.85 7.71 2.18
C THR A 24 5.82 8.63 2.84
N THR A 25 5.15 9.47 2.05
CA THR A 25 4.07 10.34 2.54
C THR A 25 2.89 9.53 3.10
N PHE A 26 2.53 8.44 2.41
CA PHE A 26 1.47 7.52 2.86
C PHE A 26 1.85 6.84 4.19
N VAL A 27 3.10 6.45 4.37
CA VAL A 27 3.57 5.82 5.63
C VAL A 27 3.68 6.85 6.75
N LYS A 28 4.42 7.95 6.54
CA LYS A 28 4.62 8.99 7.55
C LYS A 28 3.30 9.54 8.08
N ARG A 29 2.31 9.69 7.21
CA ARG A 29 1.00 10.20 7.62
C ARG A 29 0.21 9.23 8.50
N HIS A 30 0.49 7.92 8.47
CA HIS A 30 -0.02 6.99 9.48
C HIS A 30 0.71 7.08 10.83
N ILE A 31 1.96 7.59 10.85
CA ILE A 31 2.79 7.68 12.05
C ILE A 31 2.56 9.00 12.79
N THR A 32 2.77 10.11 12.08
CA THR A 32 2.76 11.45 12.67
C THR A 32 1.45 12.18 12.42
N GLY A 33 0.60 11.66 11.53
CA GLY A 33 -0.57 12.37 11.02
C GLY A 33 -0.25 13.47 10.02
N GLU A 34 1.00 13.94 9.96
CA GLU A 34 1.41 15.10 9.16
C GLU A 34 1.61 14.75 7.67
N PHE A 35 1.40 15.76 6.83
CA PHE A 35 1.69 15.68 5.41
C PHE A 35 3.06 16.28 5.10
N GLU A 36 3.97 15.44 4.60
CA GLU A 36 5.26 15.89 4.11
C GLU A 36 5.11 16.48 2.70
N LYS A 37 5.19 17.81 2.57
CA LYS A 37 5.15 18.50 1.26
C LYS A 37 6.43 18.35 0.45
N LYS A 38 7.57 18.21 1.13
CA LYS A 38 8.88 18.15 0.48
C LYS A 38 9.16 16.74 0.01
N TYR A 39 9.36 16.57 -1.29
CA TYR A 39 9.87 15.30 -1.81
C TYR A 39 11.34 15.14 -1.43
N VAL A 40 11.61 14.17 -0.55
CA VAL A 40 12.95 13.66 -0.28
C VAL A 40 12.93 12.18 -0.70
N ALA A 41 13.80 11.81 -1.63
CA ALA A 41 13.85 10.44 -2.11
C ALA A 41 14.36 9.50 -1.00
N THR A 42 13.64 8.42 -0.73
CA THR A 42 14.07 7.37 0.19
C THR A 42 15.37 6.74 -0.32
N LEU A 43 16.35 6.60 0.56
CA LEU A 43 17.61 5.93 0.28
C LEU A 43 17.52 4.50 0.81
N GLY A 44 17.43 3.52 -0.10
CA GLY A 44 17.30 2.11 0.28
C GLY A 44 15.93 1.75 0.82
N VAL A 45 15.82 1.51 2.13
CA VAL A 45 14.58 1.13 2.81
C VAL A 45 14.50 1.78 4.19
N GLU A 46 13.31 2.24 4.56
CA GLU A 46 12.98 2.63 5.94
C GLU A 46 11.88 1.72 6.48
N VAL A 47 12.03 1.27 7.73
CA VAL A 47 11.06 0.38 8.38
C VAL A 47 10.27 1.15 9.42
N HIS A 48 8.95 1.14 9.26
CA HIS A 48 8.01 1.93 10.06
C HIS A 48 6.96 1.01 10.71
N PRO A 49 6.91 0.91 12.06
CA PRO A 49 5.89 0.12 12.74
C PRO A 49 4.57 0.90 12.79
N LEU A 50 3.53 0.39 12.14
CA LEU A 50 2.16 0.91 12.20
C LEU A 50 1.27 -0.02 13.00
N ILE A 51 0.54 0.50 13.99
CA ILE A 51 -0.36 -0.29 14.84
C ILE A 51 -1.80 0.11 14.56
N PHE A 52 -2.62 -0.88 14.24
CA PHE A 52 -4.06 -0.74 14.01
C PHE A 52 -4.83 -1.49 15.09
N HIS A 53 -5.79 -0.84 15.73
CA HIS A 53 -6.64 -1.46 16.74
C HIS A 53 -7.87 -2.04 16.06
N THR A 54 -8.08 -3.34 16.24
CA THR A 54 -9.19 -4.07 15.61
C THR A 54 -10.15 -4.63 16.67
N ASN A 55 -11.32 -5.08 16.23
CA ASN A 55 -12.26 -5.85 17.06
C ASN A 55 -11.72 -7.23 17.51
N ARG A 56 -10.53 -7.62 17.05
CA ARG A 56 -9.79 -8.84 17.46
C ARG A 56 -8.48 -8.53 18.22
N GLY A 57 -8.26 -7.26 18.59
CA GLY A 57 -7.03 -6.80 19.22
C GLY A 57 -6.13 -6.01 18.27
N ALA A 58 -4.96 -5.58 18.75
CA ALA A 58 -4.05 -4.76 17.97
C ALA A 58 -3.24 -5.59 16.96
N ILE A 59 -3.15 -5.11 15.72
CA ILE A 59 -2.29 -5.66 14.66
C ILE A 59 -1.19 -4.66 14.37
N ARG A 60 0.05 -5.13 14.20
CA ARG A 60 1.19 -4.31 13.78
C ARG A 60 1.62 -4.68 12.38
N TYR A 61 1.73 -3.70 11.49
CA TYR A 61 2.47 -3.82 10.23
C TYR A 61 3.84 -3.17 10.40
N ASN A 62 4.91 -3.94 10.22
CA ASN A 62 6.23 -3.38 9.99
C ASN A 62 6.30 -3.05 8.49
N VAL A 63 6.09 -1.78 8.15
CA VAL A 63 6.05 -1.30 6.77
C VAL A 63 7.45 -0.99 6.30
N TRP A 64 7.90 -1.69 5.26
CA TRP A 64 9.16 -1.48 4.59
C TRP A 64 8.92 -0.51 3.43
N ASP A 65 9.14 0.79 3.67
CA ASP A 65 9.06 1.83 2.65
C ASP A 65 10.31 1.77 1.77
N THR A 66 10.15 1.29 0.54
CA THR A 66 11.27 1.06 -0.37
C THR A 66 11.53 2.25 -1.30
N ALA A 67 12.80 2.44 -1.65
CA ALA A 67 13.19 3.41 -2.66
C ALA A 67 12.57 3.06 -4.03
N GLY A 68 11.78 3.99 -4.57
CA GLY A 68 11.16 3.84 -5.89
C GLY A 68 12.04 4.25 -7.07
N GLN A 69 13.28 4.69 -6.83
CA GLN A 69 14.19 5.08 -7.91
C GLN A 69 14.90 3.85 -8.49
N GLU A 70 14.94 3.77 -9.82
CA GLU A 70 15.58 2.66 -10.53
C GLU A 70 17.09 2.56 -10.25
N LYS A 71 17.74 3.66 -9.88
CA LYS A 71 19.16 3.70 -9.49
C LYS A 71 19.48 2.82 -8.27
N PHE A 72 18.49 2.45 -7.47
CA PHE A 72 18.64 1.53 -6.33
C PHE A 72 18.04 0.15 -6.61
N GLY A 73 17.75 -0.17 -7.88
CA GLY A 73 17.04 -1.39 -8.30
C GLY A 73 17.75 -2.70 -7.95
N GLY A 74 19.09 -2.70 -7.86
CA GLY A 74 19.86 -3.91 -7.56
C GLY A 74 19.70 -4.46 -6.14
N LEU A 75 19.13 -3.69 -5.20
CA LEU A 75 18.90 -4.12 -3.81
C LEU A 75 17.47 -4.64 -3.56
N ARG A 76 16.59 -4.65 -4.57
CA ARG A 76 15.15 -4.92 -4.43
C ARG A 76 14.85 -6.32 -3.87
N ASP A 77 15.52 -7.34 -4.39
CA ASP A 77 15.29 -8.73 -3.97
C ASP A 77 15.64 -8.93 -2.47
N GLY A 78 16.68 -8.25 -2.00
CA GLY A 78 17.13 -8.28 -0.60
C GLY A 78 16.23 -7.52 0.39
N TYR A 79 15.28 -6.71 -0.09
CA TYR A 79 14.25 -6.10 0.78
C TYR A 79 13.01 -7.00 0.91
N TYR A 80 12.71 -7.78 -0.14
CA TYR A 80 11.61 -8.72 -0.16
C TYR A 80 11.91 -9.93 0.75
N ILE A 81 13.11 -10.50 0.63
CA ILE A 81 13.66 -11.52 1.53
C ILE A 81 14.25 -10.83 2.76
N GLN A 82 14.18 -11.44 3.93
CA GLN A 82 15.10 -11.12 5.01
C GLN A 82 15.93 -12.38 5.33
N ASP A 83 17.26 -12.23 5.28
CA ASP A 83 18.21 -13.20 5.84
C ASP A 83 18.09 -13.14 7.38
N VAL A 84 17.63 -14.24 7.98
CA VAL A 84 17.27 -14.31 9.40
C VAL A 84 18.47 -14.77 10.22
N THR A 85 19.38 -13.86 10.54
CA THR A 85 20.37 -14.13 11.61
C THR A 85 20.66 -12.92 12.51
N VAL A 86 20.60 -11.68 11.97
CA VAL A 86 21.16 -10.53 12.71
C VAL A 86 20.11 -9.77 13.55
N LEU A 87 18.85 -9.65 13.10
CA LEU A 87 17.82 -8.86 13.81
C LEU A 87 16.98 -9.66 14.81
N SER A 88 16.92 -10.99 14.69
CA SER A 88 16.17 -11.84 15.64
C SER A 88 16.73 -11.76 17.06
N ARG A 89 18.01 -11.46 17.23
CA ARG A 89 18.66 -11.31 18.54
C ARG A 89 18.34 -9.98 19.24
N VAL A 90 17.91 -8.97 18.50
CA VAL A 90 17.70 -7.62 19.05
C VAL A 90 16.24 -7.39 19.43
N LEU A 91 15.28 -8.05 18.76
CA LEU A 91 13.86 -7.67 18.87
C LEU A 91 12.89 -8.76 19.37
N ASN A 92 13.33 -10.01 19.62
CA ASN A 92 12.47 -11.11 20.14
C ASN A 92 11.08 -11.19 19.47
N LEU A 93 11.02 -11.00 18.16
CA LEU A 93 9.79 -11.12 17.38
C LEU A 93 9.76 -12.51 16.69
N PRO A 94 8.61 -13.19 16.61
CA PRO A 94 8.44 -14.30 15.67
C PRO A 94 8.48 -13.71 14.26
N VAL A 95 9.59 -13.90 13.54
CA VAL A 95 9.80 -13.32 12.21
C VAL A 95 9.73 -14.42 11.17
N THR A 96 8.68 -14.41 10.35
CA THR A 96 8.70 -15.11 9.05
C THR A 96 9.70 -14.39 8.13
N SER A 97 10.59 -15.15 7.50
CA SER A 97 11.71 -14.66 6.67
C SER A 97 11.30 -13.90 5.39
N THR A 98 10.02 -13.94 5.02
CA THR A 98 9.48 -13.36 3.80
C THR A 98 8.45 -12.28 4.09
N ALA A 99 8.24 -11.35 3.16
CA ALA A 99 7.11 -10.44 3.24
C ALA A 99 5.81 -11.25 3.36
N GLN A 100 4.91 -10.84 4.24
CA GLN A 100 3.62 -11.52 4.42
C GLN A 100 2.52 -10.83 3.62
N CYS A 101 2.71 -9.57 3.26
CA CYS A 101 1.81 -8.80 2.42
C CYS A 101 2.56 -7.67 1.71
N ALA A 102 1.94 -7.09 0.68
CA ALA A 102 2.51 -5.95 0.00
C ALA A 102 1.46 -4.92 -0.47
N ILE A 103 1.94 -3.70 -0.64
CA ILE A 103 1.22 -2.63 -1.33
C ILE A 103 2.08 -2.18 -2.52
N ILE A 104 1.50 -2.23 -3.71
CA ILE A 104 2.09 -1.63 -4.92
C ILE A 104 1.40 -0.29 -5.14
N MET A 105 2.15 0.80 -5.15
CA MET A 105 1.61 2.15 -5.31
C MET A 105 1.99 2.75 -6.66
N PHE A 106 1.02 3.36 -7.34
CA PHE A 106 1.26 4.21 -8.50
C PHE A 106 0.57 5.58 -8.31
N ASP A 107 0.89 6.52 -9.20
CA ASP A 107 0.33 7.87 -9.21
C ASP A 107 -0.69 8.01 -10.34
N VAL A 108 -1.94 8.32 -10.02
CA VAL A 108 -3.01 8.47 -11.02
C VAL A 108 -2.79 9.65 -11.98
N THR A 109 -1.88 10.56 -11.67
CA THR A 109 -1.47 11.68 -12.52
C THR A 109 -0.30 11.34 -13.45
N SER A 110 0.35 10.17 -13.28
CA SER A 110 1.49 9.75 -14.10
C SER A 110 1.30 8.34 -14.68
N ARG A 111 1.02 8.29 -15.99
CA ARG A 111 0.79 7.02 -16.71
C ARG A 111 1.97 6.06 -16.65
N VAL A 112 3.20 6.59 -16.62
CA VAL A 112 4.42 5.79 -16.56
C VAL A 112 4.44 4.94 -15.29
N THR A 113 4.02 5.51 -14.16
CA THR A 113 4.01 4.77 -12.89
C THR A 113 3.04 3.58 -12.90
N TYR A 114 1.92 3.69 -13.62
CA TYR A 114 1.00 2.58 -13.81
C TYR A 114 1.56 1.52 -14.77
N LYS A 115 2.19 1.95 -15.88
CA LYS A 115 2.87 1.04 -16.82
C LYS A 115 3.97 0.21 -16.17
N ASN A 116 4.58 0.70 -15.10
CA ASN A 116 5.62 0.00 -14.35
C ASN A 116 5.09 -0.96 -13.28
N VAL A 117 3.79 -0.93 -12.94
CA VAL A 117 3.18 -1.85 -11.95
C VAL A 117 3.45 -3.33 -12.24
N PRO A 118 3.35 -3.82 -13.49
CA PRO A 118 3.66 -5.22 -13.81
C PRO A 118 5.11 -5.61 -13.48
N ASN A 119 6.07 -4.70 -13.64
CA ASN A 119 7.47 -4.94 -13.30
C ASN A 119 7.63 -5.10 -11.78
N TRP A 120 7.07 -4.17 -10.99
CA TRP A 120 7.08 -4.26 -9.53
C TRP A 120 6.41 -5.53 -9.01
N HIS A 121 5.27 -5.89 -9.60
CA HIS A 121 4.57 -7.13 -9.25
C HIS A 121 5.41 -8.36 -9.58
N ARG A 122 6.01 -8.43 -10.78
CA ARG A 122 6.88 -9.55 -11.19
C ARG A 122 8.05 -9.73 -10.23
N ASP A 123 8.73 -8.64 -9.88
CA ASP A 123 9.87 -8.68 -8.98
C ASP A 123 9.44 -9.13 -7.56
N LEU A 124 8.28 -8.67 -7.09
CA LEU A 124 7.72 -9.06 -5.79
C LEU A 124 7.36 -10.55 -5.74
N VAL A 125 6.60 -11.06 -6.73
CA VAL A 125 6.13 -12.46 -6.72
C VAL A 125 7.23 -13.46 -7.03
N ARG A 126 8.33 -13.03 -7.67
CA ARG A 126 9.53 -13.85 -7.84
C ARG A 126 10.14 -14.27 -6.49
N VAL A 127 9.94 -13.45 -5.47
CA VAL A 127 10.49 -13.66 -4.13
C VAL A 127 9.42 -14.14 -3.14
N CYS A 128 8.25 -13.52 -3.15
CA CYS A 128 7.17 -13.78 -2.22
C CYS A 128 6.00 -14.42 -2.97
N GLU A 129 5.91 -15.74 -2.93
CA GLU A 129 4.80 -16.47 -3.53
C GLU A 129 3.54 -16.38 -2.68
N ASN A 130 2.38 -16.19 -3.32
CA ASN A 130 1.04 -16.28 -2.72
C ASN A 130 0.75 -15.33 -1.55
N ILE A 131 1.37 -14.16 -1.50
CA ILE A 131 1.06 -13.14 -0.49
C ILE A 131 -0.11 -12.24 -0.93
N PRO A 132 -0.97 -11.78 -0.01
CA PRO A 132 -1.98 -10.77 -0.32
C PRO A 132 -1.31 -9.44 -0.71
N ILE A 133 -1.69 -8.93 -1.89
CA ILE A 133 -1.16 -7.68 -2.46
C ILE A 133 -2.32 -6.74 -2.76
N VAL A 134 -2.15 -5.47 -2.37
CA VAL A 134 -3.06 -4.38 -2.73
C VAL A 134 -2.39 -3.44 -3.73
N LEU A 135 -3.11 -3.11 -4.80
CA LEU A 135 -2.73 -2.07 -5.74
C LEU A 135 -3.40 -0.74 -5.34
N CYS A 136 -2.61 0.30 -5.15
CA CYS A 136 -3.10 1.62 -4.74
C CYS A 136 -2.80 2.68 -5.81
N GLY A 137 -3.86 3.33 -6.32
CA GLY A 137 -3.75 4.52 -7.15
C GLY A 137 -3.79 5.77 -6.27
N ASN A 138 -2.64 6.39 -6.04
CA ASN A 138 -2.52 7.56 -5.17
C ASN A 138 -2.74 8.88 -5.93
N LYS A 139 -2.98 9.96 -5.17
CA LYS A 139 -3.17 11.35 -5.63
C LYS A 139 -4.47 11.62 -6.38
N VAL A 140 -5.54 10.90 -6.01
CA VAL A 140 -6.88 11.13 -6.61
C VAL A 140 -7.48 12.49 -6.25
N ASP A 141 -6.89 13.22 -5.30
CA ASP A 141 -7.24 14.62 -5.03
C ASP A 141 -6.88 15.58 -6.18
N ILE A 142 -6.04 15.16 -7.12
CA ILE A 142 -5.66 15.97 -8.28
C ILE A 142 -6.67 15.75 -9.42
N LYS A 143 -7.34 16.83 -9.84
CA LYS A 143 -8.39 16.80 -10.88
C LYS A 143 -7.90 16.28 -12.24
N ASP A 144 -6.66 16.57 -12.61
CA ASP A 144 -6.05 16.14 -13.88
C ASP A 144 -5.57 14.68 -13.83
N ARG A 145 -6.51 13.77 -13.56
CA ARG A 145 -6.27 12.32 -13.50
C ARG A 145 -5.94 11.77 -14.89
N LYS A 146 -4.72 11.23 -15.06
CA LYS A 146 -4.23 10.66 -16.33
C LYS A 146 -4.50 9.17 -16.48
N VAL A 147 -4.58 8.43 -15.37
CA VAL A 147 -4.87 6.99 -15.30
C VAL A 147 -6.29 6.81 -14.76
N LYS A 148 -7.24 6.49 -15.63
CA LYS A 148 -8.67 6.38 -15.29
C LYS A 148 -9.04 4.97 -14.83
N ALA A 149 -10.17 4.81 -14.14
CA ALA A 149 -10.68 3.51 -13.69
C ALA A 149 -10.68 2.45 -14.81
N LYS A 150 -11.14 2.82 -16.01
CA LYS A 150 -11.19 1.93 -17.19
C LYS A 150 -9.83 1.39 -17.63
N SER A 151 -8.73 2.14 -17.42
CA SER A 151 -7.38 1.69 -17.76
C SER A 151 -6.75 0.80 -16.70
N ILE A 152 -7.33 0.74 -15.50
CA ILE A 152 -6.74 0.03 -14.36
C ILE A 152 -7.23 -1.41 -14.35
N VAL A 153 -6.66 -2.25 -15.22
CA VAL A 153 -7.08 -3.66 -15.39
C VAL A 153 -6.14 -4.68 -14.75
N PHE A 154 -4.90 -4.28 -14.43
CA PHE A 154 -3.87 -5.18 -13.91
C PHE A 154 -4.29 -5.96 -12.66
N HIS A 155 -5.02 -5.31 -11.74
CA HIS A 155 -5.50 -5.95 -10.51
C HIS A 155 -6.45 -7.12 -10.80
N ARG A 156 -7.29 -7.03 -11.83
CA ARG A 156 -8.18 -8.13 -12.26
C ARG A 156 -7.39 -9.27 -12.88
N LYS A 157 -6.40 -8.95 -13.75
CA LYS A 157 -5.52 -9.94 -14.39
C LYS A 157 -4.71 -10.77 -13.36
N LYS A 158 -4.39 -10.18 -12.20
CA LYS A 158 -3.58 -10.83 -11.14
C LYS A 158 -4.34 -11.13 -9.84
N ASN A 159 -5.66 -10.96 -9.82
CA ASN A 159 -6.51 -11.15 -8.64
C ASN A 159 -6.06 -10.35 -7.40
N LEU A 160 -5.69 -9.08 -7.61
CA LEU A 160 -5.30 -8.14 -6.57
C LEU A 160 -6.47 -7.24 -6.19
N GLN A 161 -6.48 -6.76 -4.95
CA GLN A 161 -7.41 -5.71 -4.56
C GLN A 161 -6.91 -4.35 -5.05
N TYR A 162 -7.82 -3.50 -5.54
CA TYR A 162 -7.51 -2.13 -5.92
C TYR A 162 -8.22 -1.11 -5.02
N TYR A 163 -7.52 -0.01 -4.69
CA TYR A 163 -8.12 1.18 -4.09
C TYR A 163 -7.57 2.48 -4.71
N ASP A 164 -8.49 3.40 -4.99
CA ASP A 164 -8.17 4.82 -5.14
C ASP A 164 -7.89 5.41 -3.76
N ILE A 165 -6.73 6.04 -3.57
CA ILE A 165 -6.32 6.66 -2.31
C ILE A 165 -5.80 8.08 -2.52
N SER A 166 -5.85 8.90 -1.48
CA SER A 166 -5.12 10.16 -1.44
C SER A 166 -4.47 10.35 -0.08
N ALA A 167 -3.15 10.25 -0.07
CA ALA A 167 -2.36 10.57 1.12
C ALA A 167 -2.50 12.05 1.54
N LYS A 168 -2.96 12.95 0.66
CA LYS A 168 -3.14 14.37 0.98
C LYS A 168 -4.47 14.65 1.68
N SER A 169 -5.52 13.92 1.33
CA SER A 169 -6.87 14.11 1.85
C SER A 169 -7.34 13.06 2.86
N ASN A 170 -6.52 12.05 3.15
CA ASN A 170 -6.89 10.84 3.90
C ASN A 170 -7.98 9.99 3.22
N TYR A 171 -8.29 10.23 1.94
CA TYR A 171 -9.29 9.44 1.21
C TYR A 171 -8.86 7.98 1.09
N ASN A 172 -9.72 7.06 1.56
CA ASN A 172 -9.53 5.61 1.56
C ASN A 172 -8.22 5.12 2.20
N PHE A 173 -7.65 5.92 3.10
CA PHE A 173 -6.28 5.75 3.61
C PHE A 173 -6.07 4.42 4.35
N GLU A 174 -7.09 3.95 5.06
CA GLU A 174 -7.06 2.71 5.86
C GLU A 174 -7.51 1.45 5.10
N LYS A 175 -8.22 1.61 3.96
CA LYS A 175 -8.80 0.49 3.20
C LYS A 175 -7.75 -0.57 2.78
N PRO A 176 -6.54 -0.19 2.33
CA PRO A 176 -5.49 -1.17 2.03
C PRO A 176 -5.11 -2.04 3.23
N PHE A 177 -4.89 -1.42 4.40
CA PHE A 177 -4.48 -2.13 5.61
C PHE A 177 -5.60 -3.02 6.17
N LEU A 178 -6.85 -2.56 6.09
CA LEU A 178 -8.00 -3.32 6.55
C LEU A 178 -8.22 -4.57 5.69
N TRP A 179 -8.12 -4.44 4.37
CA TRP A 179 -8.25 -5.59 3.46
C TRP A 179 -7.12 -6.61 3.68
N LEU A 180 -5.89 -6.13 3.82
CA LEU A 180 -4.74 -6.99 4.16
C LEU A 180 -4.96 -7.70 5.50
N ALA A 181 -5.47 -7.00 6.52
CA ALA A 181 -5.72 -7.59 7.84
C ALA A 181 -6.76 -8.72 7.75
N ARG A 182 -7.85 -8.49 7.03
CA ARG A 182 -8.89 -9.50 6.78
C ARG A 182 -8.32 -10.74 6.09
N LYS A 183 -7.46 -10.56 5.08
CA LYS A 183 -6.83 -11.67 4.37
C LYS A 183 -5.81 -12.43 5.21
N LEU A 184 -4.98 -11.72 5.97
CA LEU A 184 -3.92 -12.32 6.79
C LEU A 184 -4.46 -13.05 8.02
N ILE A 185 -5.51 -12.49 8.65
CA ILE A 185 -6.16 -13.10 9.82
C ILE A 185 -7.19 -14.16 9.39
N GLY A 186 -7.72 -14.08 8.17
CA GLY A 186 -8.78 -14.97 7.69
C GLY A 186 -10.17 -14.64 8.24
N ASP A 187 -10.37 -13.43 8.79
CA ASP A 187 -11.67 -12.96 9.30
C ASP A 187 -12.20 -11.81 8.42
N PRO A 188 -13.25 -12.03 7.59
CA PRO A 188 -13.84 -10.98 6.76
C PRO A 188 -14.57 -9.90 7.58
N ASN A 189 -14.96 -10.20 8.82
CA ASN A 189 -15.65 -9.28 9.74
C ASN A 189 -14.69 -8.49 10.63
N LEU A 190 -13.38 -8.56 10.35
CA LEU A 190 -12.40 -7.74 11.04
C LEU A 190 -12.63 -6.26 10.68
N GLU A 191 -12.67 -5.42 11.70
CA GLU A 191 -12.89 -3.98 11.58
C GLU A 191 -11.91 -3.21 12.46
N PHE A 192 -11.53 -2.02 12.03
CA PHE A 192 -10.76 -1.08 12.86
C PHE A 192 -11.70 -0.40 13.85
N VAL A 193 -11.40 -0.51 15.13
CA VAL A 193 -12.22 0.04 16.23
C VAL A 193 -11.76 1.44 16.65
N ALA A 194 -10.60 1.87 16.18
CA ALA A 194 -10.11 3.22 16.34
C ALA A 194 -9.38 3.65 15.07
N MET A 195 -9.70 4.84 14.57
CA MET A 195 -8.90 5.46 13.53
C MET A 195 -7.54 5.85 14.13
N PRO A 196 -6.42 5.66 13.41
CA PRO A 196 -5.17 6.29 13.76
C PRO A 196 -5.39 7.80 13.92
N ALA A 197 -4.69 8.44 14.87
CA ALA A 197 -4.77 9.89 15.06
C ALA A 197 -4.12 10.60 13.86
N LEU A 198 -4.90 10.77 12.78
CA LEU A 198 -4.47 11.48 11.57
C LEU A 198 -4.65 12.98 11.79
N ALA A 199 -3.67 13.77 11.34
CA ALA A 199 -3.87 15.22 11.30
C ALA A 199 -4.98 15.57 10.29
N PRO A 200 -5.63 16.74 10.46
CA PRO A 200 -6.63 17.20 9.52
C PRO A 200 -6.08 17.21 8.09
N PRO A 201 -6.91 16.87 7.09
CA PRO A 201 -6.46 16.81 5.72
C PRO A 201 -6.06 18.19 5.19
N GLU A 202 -4.90 18.28 4.52
CA GLU A 202 -4.47 19.54 3.87
C GLU A 202 -5.40 19.95 2.74
N VAL A 203 -6.03 18.98 2.09
CA VAL A 203 -7.02 19.17 1.04
C VAL A 203 -8.18 18.25 1.33
N GLN A 204 -9.39 18.78 1.31
CA GLN A 204 -10.58 17.94 1.38
C GLN A 204 -10.85 17.33 0.01
N MET A 205 -11.07 16.02 0.00
CA MET A 205 -11.55 15.35 -1.21
C MET A 205 -12.96 15.85 -1.52
N ASP A 206 -13.19 16.32 -2.75
CA ASP A 206 -14.51 16.72 -3.20
C ASP A 206 -15.46 15.50 -3.17
N PRO A 207 -16.54 15.52 -2.36
CA PRO A 207 -17.45 14.38 -2.23
C PRO A 207 -18.07 13.95 -3.56
N THR A 208 -18.35 14.91 -4.45
CA THR A 208 -18.92 14.61 -5.77
C THR A 208 -17.92 13.89 -6.66
N LEU A 209 -16.65 14.27 -6.56
CA LEU A 209 -15.56 13.62 -7.30
C LEU A 209 -15.26 12.23 -6.74
N ALA A 210 -15.29 12.06 -5.42
CA ALA A 210 -15.13 10.77 -4.77
C ALA A 210 -16.22 9.78 -5.21
N ALA A 211 -17.50 10.18 -5.13
CA ALA A 211 -18.63 9.35 -5.56
C ALA A 211 -18.52 8.99 -7.06
N LYS A 212 -18.11 9.94 -7.90
CA LYS A 212 -17.87 9.69 -9.33
C LYS A 212 -16.78 8.65 -9.55
N TYR A 213 -15.66 8.71 -8.83
CA TYR A 213 -14.58 7.73 -8.98
C TYR A 213 -14.97 6.35 -8.47
N GLU A 214 -15.74 6.26 -7.38
CA GLU A 214 -16.28 4.98 -6.90
C GLU A 214 -17.23 4.35 -7.94
N GLU A 215 -18.12 5.14 -8.54
CA GLU A 215 -19.01 4.67 -9.61
C GLU A 215 -18.23 4.24 -10.86
N GLU A 216 -17.24 5.03 -11.30
CA GLU A 216 -16.38 4.68 -12.43
C GLU A 216 -15.62 3.35 -12.19
N LEU A 217 -15.17 3.10 -10.96
CA LEU A 217 -14.54 1.83 -10.57
C LEU A 217 -15.54 0.68 -10.55
N HIS A 218 -16.76 0.91 -10.05
CA HIS A 218 -17.83 -0.08 -10.05
C HIS A 218 -18.17 -0.54 -11.48
N VAL A 219 -18.41 0.42 -12.38
CA VAL A 219 -18.67 0.16 -13.80
C VAL A 219 -17.49 -0.56 -14.47
N ALA A 220 -16.25 -0.13 -14.20
CA ALA A 220 -15.05 -0.78 -14.75
C ALA A 220 -14.87 -2.23 -14.26
N SER A 221 -15.32 -2.54 -13.03
CA SER A 221 -15.26 -3.90 -12.49
C SER A 221 -16.23 -4.87 -13.17
N GLN A 222 -17.35 -4.37 -13.70
CA GLN A 222 -18.36 -5.15 -14.41
C GLN A 222 -18.08 -5.29 -15.92
N THR A 223 -17.26 -4.39 -16.48
CA THR A 223 -16.87 -4.46 -17.89
C THR A 223 -15.97 -5.68 -18.13
N ALA A 224 -16.08 -6.35 -19.28
CA ALA A 224 -15.13 -7.39 -19.67
C ALA A 224 -13.70 -6.83 -19.73
N LEU A 225 -12.70 -7.69 -19.46
CA LEU A 225 -11.31 -7.30 -19.69
C LEU A 225 -11.08 -7.19 -21.20
N PRO A 226 -10.36 -6.16 -21.68
CA PRO A 226 -9.92 -6.12 -23.06
C PRO A 226 -9.01 -7.32 -23.35
N ASP A 227 -9.09 -7.84 -24.58
CA ASP A 227 -8.30 -8.99 -25.03
C ASP A 227 -6.79 -8.69 -24.91
N GLU A 228 -5.98 -9.72 -24.60
CA GLU A 228 -4.55 -9.55 -24.31
C GLU A 228 -3.72 -9.01 -25.49
N GLU A 229 -4.26 -8.98 -26.71
CA GLU A 229 -3.57 -8.53 -27.92
C GLU A 229 -3.39 -7.00 -28.01
N ASP A 230 -4.13 -6.22 -27.23
CA ASP A 230 -4.05 -4.74 -27.24
C ASP A 230 -2.89 -4.15 -26.41
N ASP A 231 -2.11 -4.97 -25.70
CA ASP A 231 -1.01 -4.55 -24.80
C ASP A 231 0.40 -4.71 -25.43
N LEU A 232 0.52 -4.95 -26.76
CA LEU A 232 1.79 -5.00 -27.51
C LEU A 232 2.21 -3.63 -28.10
#